data_AF-A0A957CFU3-F1
#
_entry.id   AF-A0A957CFU3-F1
#
_cell.length_a   1.000
_cell.length_b   1.000
_cell.length_c   1.000
_cell.angle_alpha   90.00
_cell.angle_beta   90.00
_cell.angle_gamma   90.00
#
_symmetry.space_group_name_H-M   'P 1'
#
loop_
_entity.id
_entity.type
_entity.pdbx_description
1 polymer ?
#
loop_
_entity_poly.entity_id
_entity_poly.type
_entity_poly.pdbx_seq_one_letter_code
_entity_poly.pdbx_strand_id
1 'polypeptide(L)'
;AAWDLAFHCVSLALVDPDFAKRQLILMTREWYMHPNGQLPAYEWAFGDVNPPVHAWAAWRVYQMDARHTDTPDRHFLEAVFHKLLLNFTWWVNRKDADDNNIFQGGFLGLDNISIFDRSSVLPTGGHIDQADGTAWMGFFSLEMMRIALELAKENPVYQDLATKFFEHFLSIATAVSEHGIGLWDEEDGFYYDHLHLPDGENFPLKVRSLVGLLPLIAVEVLEPDLLQKMPDFQRRMHWFIENRPHLSGNMHSIHIPGRGERRMAAIVTQDRLQRILRFMLDETEFLSPYGIRSVSKFHEAHPYTFFANGQSHAVPYWPAESRS
;
A
#
# COMPACT_ATOMS: atom_id res chain seq x y z
N ALA A 1 -15.02 9.81 2.25
CA ALA A 1 -13.82 9.89 3.12
C ALA A 1 -12.64 10.42 2.31
N ALA A 2 -11.49 10.67 2.94
CA ALA A 2 -10.36 11.28 2.24
C ALA A 2 -9.78 10.38 1.14
N TRP A 3 -9.76 9.05 1.32
CA TRP A 3 -9.34 8.15 0.23
C TRP A 3 -10.30 8.19 -0.97
N ASP A 4 -11.62 8.25 -0.79
CA ASP A 4 -12.59 8.36 -1.89
C ASP A 4 -12.35 9.63 -2.69
N LEU A 5 -12.08 10.74 -1.99
CA LEU A 5 -11.77 12.02 -2.62
C LEU A 5 -10.54 11.89 -3.54
N ALA A 6 -9.52 11.13 -3.13
CA ALA A 6 -8.34 10.89 -3.96
C ALA A 6 -8.70 10.18 -5.28
N PHE A 7 -9.55 9.15 -5.24
CA PHE A 7 -10.07 8.48 -6.45
C PHE A 7 -10.94 9.41 -7.31
N HIS A 8 -11.80 10.22 -6.67
CA HIS A 8 -12.61 11.22 -7.37
C HIS A 8 -11.76 12.25 -8.09
N CYS A 9 -10.70 12.77 -7.44
CA CYS A 9 -9.79 13.75 -8.03
C CYS A 9 -9.11 13.23 -9.30
N VAL A 10 -8.71 11.96 -9.34
CA VAL A 10 -8.14 11.35 -10.56
C VAL A 10 -9.17 11.36 -11.70
N SER A 11 -10.44 11.08 -11.42
CA SER A 11 -11.50 11.12 -12.43
C SER A 11 -11.84 12.56 -12.86
N LEU A 12 -11.93 13.48 -11.90
CA LEU A 12 -12.24 14.89 -12.12
C LEU A 12 -11.16 15.60 -12.94
N ALA A 13 -9.90 15.19 -12.82
CA ALA A 13 -8.80 15.77 -13.57
C ALA A 13 -8.90 15.59 -15.10
N LEU A 14 -9.79 14.72 -15.58
CA LEU A 14 -10.12 14.63 -17.02
C LEU A 14 -10.85 15.89 -17.54
N VAL A 15 -11.48 16.65 -16.65
CA VAL A 15 -12.31 17.82 -17.00
C VAL A 15 -11.79 19.09 -16.34
N ASP A 16 -11.45 19.04 -15.05
CA ASP A 16 -10.94 20.19 -14.28
C ASP A 16 -9.79 19.75 -13.36
N PRO A 17 -8.55 19.65 -13.90
CA PRO A 17 -7.38 19.29 -13.11
C PRO A 17 -7.06 20.32 -12.04
N ASP A 18 -7.36 21.61 -12.26
CA ASP A 18 -7.15 22.65 -11.25
C ASP A 18 -8.05 22.46 -10.04
N PHE A 19 -9.31 22.08 -10.22
CA PHE A 19 -10.20 21.73 -9.13
C PHE A 19 -9.70 20.48 -8.38
N ALA A 20 -9.32 19.42 -9.10
CA ALA A 20 -8.77 18.22 -8.50
C ALA A 20 -7.51 18.51 -7.64
N LYS A 21 -6.58 19.32 -8.16
CA LYS A 21 -5.40 19.80 -7.41
C LYS A 21 -5.80 20.53 -6.13
N ARG A 22 -6.76 21.46 -6.19
CA ARG A 22 -7.26 22.21 -5.02
C ARG A 22 -7.86 21.28 -3.96
N GLN A 23 -8.60 20.25 -4.35
CA GLN A 23 -9.19 19.28 -3.43
C GLN A 23 -8.12 18.44 -2.71
N LEU A 24 -7.10 17.96 -3.44
CA LEU A 24 -5.98 17.24 -2.83
C LEU A 24 -5.16 18.13 -1.88
N ILE A 25 -4.89 19.38 -2.27
CA ILE A 25 -4.23 20.35 -1.39
C ILE A 25 -5.08 20.56 -0.12
N LEU A 26 -6.40 20.69 -0.23
CA LEU A 26 -7.28 20.99 0.90
C LEU A 26 -7.10 20.01 2.05
N MET A 27 -7.02 18.70 1.77
CA MET A 27 -6.81 17.66 2.78
C MET A 27 -5.47 17.77 3.50
N THR A 28 -4.50 18.43 2.88
CA THR A 28 -3.14 18.63 3.41
C THR A 28 -2.91 20.00 4.05
N ARG A 29 -3.93 20.88 4.06
CA ARG A 29 -3.85 22.21 4.68
C ARG A 29 -3.68 22.11 6.19
N GLU A 30 -3.05 23.12 6.77
CA GLU A 30 -2.70 23.23 8.19
C GLU A 30 -3.91 23.17 9.12
N TRP A 31 -5.11 23.50 8.61
CA TRP A 31 -6.36 23.45 9.35
C TRP A 31 -7.19 22.17 9.10
N TYR A 32 -6.75 21.27 8.21
CA TYR A 32 -7.36 19.95 7.98
C TYR A 32 -6.46 18.81 8.44
N MET A 33 -5.18 18.84 8.04
CA MET A 33 -4.18 17.86 8.48
C MET A 33 -3.88 18.09 9.96
N HIS A 34 -3.95 17.02 10.75
CA HIS A 34 -3.59 17.09 12.15
C HIS A 34 -2.08 17.41 12.31
N PRO A 35 -1.64 18.18 13.32
CA PRO A 35 -0.23 18.60 13.47
C PRO A 35 0.81 17.47 13.53
N ASN A 36 0.40 16.24 13.81
CA ASN A 36 1.26 15.05 13.79
C ASN A 36 1.44 14.44 12.39
N GLY A 37 0.80 14.98 11.35
CA GLY A 37 0.83 14.48 9.97
C GLY A 37 -0.38 13.63 9.55
N GLN A 38 -1.31 13.29 10.45
CA GLN A 38 -2.49 12.50 10.08
C GLN A 38 -3.42 13.29 9.14
N LEU A 39 -3.85 12.63 8.05
CA LEU A 39 -4.91 13.15 7.18
C LEU A 39 -6.29 12.86 7.81
N PRO A 40 -7.25 13.78 7.71
CA PRO A 40 -8.59 13.55 8.25
C PRO A 40 -9.30 12.44 7.47
N ALA A 41 -9.92 11.47 8.14
CA ALA A 41 -10.60 10.36 7.47
C ALA A 41 -12.03 10.70 7.01
N TYR A 42 -12.97 10.86 7.95
CA TYR A 42 -14.39 11.13 7.67
C TYR A 42 -14.85 12.44 8.32
N GLU A 43 -15.92 13.01 7.78
CA GLU A 43 -16.56 14.23 8.29
C GLU A 43 -17.02 14.10 9.75
N TRP A 44 -17.37 12.88 10.16
CA TRP A 44 -17.84 12.53 11.51
C TRP A 44 -16.77 11.82 12.36
N ALA A 45 -15.61 11.50 11.80
CA ALA A 45 -14.54 10.75 12.47
C ALA A 45 -13.17 11.07 11.86
N PHE A 46 -12.65 12.29 12.12
CA PHE A 46 -11.38 12.74 11.55
C PHE A 46 -10.17 11.91 11.99
N GLY A 47 -10.22 11.32 13.18
CA GLY A 47 -9.10 10.56 13.77
C GLY A 47 -9.00 9.10 13.29
N ASP A 48 -9.93 8.64 12.47
CA ASP A 48 -9.85 7.29 11.88
C ASP A 48 -8.76 7.23 10.79
N VAL A 49 -8.56 6.05 10.21
CA VAL A 49 -7.52 5.81 9.23
C VAL A 49 -8.14 5.48 7.87
N ASN A 50 -7.46 5.90 6.81
CA ASN A 50 -7.84 5.66 5.43
C ASN A 50 -6.60 5.20 4.67
N PRO A 51 -6.73 4.38 3.61
CA PRO A 51 -5.60 4.04 2.77
C PRO A 51 -4.83 5.27 2.26
N PRO A 52 -3.49 5.27 2.31
CA PRO A 52 -2.63 6.41 1.95
C PRO A 52 -2.50 6.60 0.42
N VAL A 53 -3.63 6.67 -0.29
CA VAL A 53 -3.67 6.82 -1.76
C VAL A 53 -3.47 8.27 -2.25
N HIS A 54 -3.26 9.22 -1.34
CA HIS A 54 -3.12 10.64 -1.69
C HIS A 54 -1.91 10.95 -2.58
N ALA A 55 -0.77 10.29 -2.34
CA ALA A 55 0.43 10.47 -3.18
C ALA A 55 0.17 10.03 -4.62
N TRP A 56 -0.42 8.84 -4.78
CA TRP A 56 -0.83 8.33 -6.09
C TRP A 56 -1.78 9.29 -6.79
N ALA A 57 -2.84 9.75 -6.11
CA ALA A 57 -3.79 10.67 -6.73
C ALA A 57 -3.12 11.99 -7.14
N ALA A 58 -2.25 12.57 -6.30
CA ALA A 58 -1.50 13.77 -6.63
C ALA A 58 -0.59 13.56 -7.84
N TRP A 59 0.12 12.43 -7.89
CA TRP A 59 0.95 12.06 -9.03
C TRP A 59 0.13 11.92 -10.32
N ARG A 60 -1.01 11.22 -10.27
CA ARG A 60 -1.89 11.03 -11.44
C ARG A 60 -2.48 12.35 -11.93
N VAL A 61 -2.99 13.18 -11.02
CA VAL A 61 -3.53 14.50 -11.37
C VAL A 61 -2.46 15.39 -11.99
N TYR A 62 -1.24 15.40 -11.43
CA TYR A 62 -0.09 16.12 -12.00
C TYR A 62 0.23 15.65 -13.43
N GLN A 63 0.27 14.34 -13.67
CA GLN A 63 0.52 13.79 -15.00
C GLN A 63 -0.59 14.14 -16.01
N MET A 64 -1.84 14.14 -15.56
CA MET A 64 -2.99 14.47 -16.41
C MET A 64 -2.98 15.96 -16.77
N ASP A 65 -2.80 16.83 -15.77
CA ASP A 65 -2.68 18.28 -15.96
C ASP A 65 -1.56 18.63 -16.94
N ALA A 66 -0.37 18.05 -16.74
CA ALA A 66 0.78 18.26 -17.63
C ALA A 66 0.49 17.87 -19.09
N ARG A 67 -0.33 16.84 -19.34
CA ARG A 67 -0.75 16.45 -20.69
C ARG A 67 -1.81 17.38 -21.27
N HIS A 68 -2.62 18.01 -20.42
CA HIS A 68 -3.65 18.96 -20.85
C HIS A 68 -3.08 20.35 -21.15
N THR A 69 -2.03 20.78 -20.45
CA THR A 69 -1.47 22.13 -20.53
C THR A 69 -0.08 22.18 -21.19
N ASP A 70 0.49 21.03 -21.53
CA ASP A 70 1.90 20.84 -21.95
C ASP A 70 2.94 21.39 -20.94
N THR A 71 2.51 21.76 -19.74
CA THR A 71 3.35 22.38 -18.71
C THR A 71 3.10 21.68 -17.37
N PRO A 72 4.07 20.93 -16.83
CA PRO A 72 3.89 20.26 -15.55
C PRO A 72 3.81 21.25 -14.38
N ASP A 73 2.75 21.15 -13.56
CA ASP A 73 2.59 21.98 -12.35
C ASP A 73 3.44 21.46 -11.19
N ARG A 74 4.73 21.80 -11.23
CA ARG A 74 5.70 21.37 -10.22
C ARG A 74 5.39 21.95 -8.83
N HIS A 75 4.86 23.17 -8.75
CA HIS A 75 4.52 23.80 -7.48
C HIS A 75 3.44 23.02 -6.73
N PHE A 76 2.39 22.57 -7.44
CA PHE A 76 1.39 21.67 -6.85
C PHE A 76 2.03 20.41 -6.29
N LEU A 77 2.87 19.75 -7.11
CA LEU A 77 3.46 18.47 -6.75
C LEU A 77 4.38 18.60 -5.52
N GLU A 78 5.23 19.62 -5.49
CA GLU A 78 6.14 19.92 -4.38
C GLU A 78 5.39 20.30 -3.10
N ALA A 79 4.32 21.08 -3.21
CA ALA A 79 3.50 21.47 -2.06
C ALA A 79 2.84 20.27 -1.38
N VAL A 80 2.24 19.37 -2.17
CA VAL A 80 1.62 18.15 -1.64
C VAL A 80 2.68 17.18 -1.11
N PHE A 81 3.78 17.00 -1.83
CA PHE A 81 4.87 16.11 -1.42
C PHE A 81 5.40 16.44 -0.01
N HIS A 82 5.64 17.71 0.30
CA HIS A 82 6.10 18.11 1.63
C HIS A 82 5.10 17.80 2.75
N LYS A 83 3.80 17.92 2.49
CA LYS A 83 2.77 17.53 3.47
C LYS A 83 2.69 16.01 3.62
N LEU A 84 2.85 15.28 2.52
CA LEU A 84 2.86 13.83 2.55
C LEU A 84 4.11 13.25 3.21
N LEU A 85 5.22 13.98 3.32
CA LEU A 85 6.35 13.58 4.18
C LEU A 85 5.90 13.47 5.66
N LEU A 86 5.12 14.43 6.14
CA LEU A 86 4.57 14.41 7.49
C LEU A 86 3.61 13.23 7.66
N ASN A 87 2.74 13.01 6.69
CA ASN A 87 1.81 11.89 6.71
C ASN A 87 2.51 10.53 6.66
N PHE A 88 3.54 10.38 5.83
CA PHE A 88 4.35 9.16 5.78
C PHE A 88 5.00 8.90 7.15
N THR A 89 5.56 9.94 7.77
CA THR A 89 6.21 9.84 9.08
C THR A 89 5.21 9.47 10.17
N TRP A 90 3.98 9.99 10.09
CA TRP A 90 2.88 9.60 10.97
C TRP A 90 2.56 8.11 10.83
N TRP A 91 2.47 7.59 9.61
CA TRP A 91 2.24 6.17 9.35
C TRP A 91 3.30 5.29 9.99
N VAL A 92 4.58 5.56 9.72
CA VAL A 92 5.70 4.81 10.31
C VAL A 92 5.64 4.85 11.84
N ASN A 93 5.41 6.02 12.44
CA ASN A 93 5.49 6.14 13.90
C ASN A 93 4.23 5.66 14.65
N ARG A 94 3.08 5.52 13.98
CA ARG A 94 1.79 5.25 14.63
C ARG A 94 1.11 3.99 14.17
N LYS A 95 1.54 3.42 13.04
CA LYS A 95 0.91 2.26 12.39
C LYS A 95 1.89 1.15 12.11
N ASP A 96 3.14 1.25 12.57
CA ASP A 96 4.11 0.17 12.68
C ASP A 96 4.53 0.12 14.16
N ALA A 97 3.68 -0.49 14.99
CA ALA A 97 3.83 -0.42 16.45
C ALA A 97 5.06 -1.18 16.96
N ASP A 98 5.48 -2.20 16.21
CA ASP A 98 6.59 -3.10 16.56
C ASP A 98 7.91 -2.74 15.87
N ASP A 99 7.94 -1.65 15.08
CA ASP A 99 9.12 -1.15 14.34
C ASP A 99 9.73 -2.22 13.43
N ASN A 100 8.87 -3.02 12.79
CA ASN A 100 9.26 -4.18 11.98
C ASN A 100 8.87 -4.02 10.50
N ASN A 101 8.29 -2.89 10.10
CA ASN A 101 7.78 -2.58 8.76
C ASN A 101 6.57 -3.43 8.33
N ILE A 102 5.84 -4.00 9.30
CA ILE A 102 4.51 -4.58 9.15
C ILE A 102 3.50 -3.67 9.83
N PHE A 103 2.47 -3.27 9.10
CA PHE A 103 1.60 -2.17 9.53
C PHE A 103 0.26 -2.64 10.09
N GLN A 104 -0.17 -2.01 11.18
CA GLN A 104 -1.47 -2.19 11.85
C GLN A 104 -2.36 -0.96 11.59
N GLY A 105 -2.74 -0.79 10.32
CA GLY A 105 -3.46 0.37 9.79
C GLY A 105 -4.85 0.63 10.42
N GLY A 106 -5.46 -0.36 11.07
CA GLY A 106 -6.82 -0.27 11.57
C GLY A 106 -7.83 -0.42 10.43
N PHE A 107 -8.86 0.43 10.38
CA PHE A 107 -9.82 0.45 9.29
C PHE A 107 -9.20 1.06 8.01
N LEU A 108 -9.23 0.31 6.91
CA LEU A 108 -8.63 0.70 5.63
C LEU A 108 -9.64 0.66 4.48
N GLY A 109 -10.91 0.96 4.76
CA GLY A 109 -11.99 1.06 3.76
C GLY A 109 -12.46 -0.29 3.19
N LEU A 110 -12.13 -1.40 3.87
CA LEU A 110 -12.42 -2.77 3.49
C LEU A 110 -13.14 -3.51 4.62
N ASP A 111 -14.30 -2.98 4.98
CA ASP A 111 -14.95 -3.11 6.29
C ASP A 111 -15.44 -4.53 6.60
N ASN A 112 -15.84 -5.27 5.56
CA ASN A 112 -16.57 -6.53 5.69
C ASN A 112 -15.81 -7.73 5.12
N ILE A 113 -14.48 -7.61 4.98
CA ILE A 113 -13.64 -8.67 4.41
C ILE A 113 -12.54 -9.16 5.37
N SER A 114 -12.69 -8.80 6.65
CA SER A 114 -11.89 -9.21 7.80
C SER A 114 -12.80 -9.89 8.83
N ILE A 115 -12.23 -10.75 9.67
CA ILE A 115 -12.97 -11.45 10.72
C ILE A 115 -13.25 -10.58 11.96
N PHE A 116 -12.41 -9.58 12.19
CA PHE A 116 -12.58 -8.60 13.26
C PHE A 116 -12.71 -7.20 12.67
N ASP A 117 -13.49 -6.35 13.35
CA ASP A 117 -13.41 -4.91 13.17
C ASP A 117 -12.02 -4.45 13.65
N ARG A 118 -11.22 -4.01 12.69
CA ARG A 118 -9.82 -3.62 12.88
C ARG A 118 -9.66 -2.27 13.59
N SER A 119 -10.73 -1.49 13.73
CA SER A 119 -10.73 -0.23 14.49
C SER A 119 -11.19 -0.40 15.94
N SER A 120 -11.70 -1.58 16.29
CA SER A 120 -12.13 -1.90 17.66
C SER A 120 -11.05 -2.64 18.43
N VAL A 121 -11.14 -2.58 19.77
CA VAL A 121 -10.30 -3.43 20.63
C VAL A 121 -10.65 -4.88 20.32
N LEU A 122 -9.64 -5.67 19.93
CA LEU A 122 -9.85 -7.08 19.63
C LEU A 122 -10.35 -7.80 20.89
N PRO A 123 -11.32 -8.71 20.77
CA PRO A 123 -11.76 -9.53 21.90
C PRO A 123 -10.57 -10.20 22.59
N THR A 124 -9.58 -10.63 21.81
CA THR A 124 -8.38 -11.31 22.28
C THR A 124 -7.36 -10.44 23.01
N GLY A 125 -7.52 -9.10 23.03
CA GLY A 125 -6.59 -8.17 23.69
C GLY A 125 -5.26 -7.96 22.95
N GLY A 126 -5.10 -8.54 21.76
CA GLY A 126 -3.91 -8.44 20.92
C GLY A 126 -4.02 -7.42 19.78
N HIS A 127 -3.28 -7.62 18.69
CA HIS A 127 -3.33 -6.78 17.49
C HIS A 127 -3.33 -7.60 16.19
N ILE A 128 -3.60 -6.95 15.06
CA ILE A 128 -3.59 -7.57 13.72
C ILE A 128 -2.51 -6.89 12.88
N ASP A 129 -1.58 -7.70 12.39
CA ASP A 129 -0.66 -7.33 11.32
C ASP A 129 -1.39 -7.46 9.99
N GLN A 130 -1.49 -6.35 9.26
CA GLN A 130 -2.39 -6.23 8.12
C GLN A 130 -1.65 -6.33 6.79
N ALA A 131 -2.06 -7.27 5.95
CA ALA A 131 -1.44 -7.43 4.63
C ALA A 131 -1.76 -6.25 3.71
N ASP A 132 -2.97 -5.69 3.81
CA ASP A 132 -3.36 -4.49 3.06
C ASP A 132 -2.68 -3.23 3.59
N GLY A 133 -2.65 -3.02 4.91
CA GLY A 133 -1.95 -1.88 5.52
C GLY A 133 -0.47 -1.84 5.12
N THR A 134 0.19 -3.00 5.15
CA THR A 134 1.59 -3.15 4.75
C THR A 134 1.77 -2.93 3.24
N ALA A 135 0.89 -3.50 2.40
CA ALA A 135 0.90 -3.28 0.95
C ALA A 135 0.70 -1.81 0.57
N TRP A 136 -0.22 -1.12 1.25
CA TRP A 136 -0.46 0.31 1.05
C TRP A 136 0.75 1.16 1.39
N MET A 137 1.49 0.83 2.45
CA MET A 137 2.72 1.55 2.79
C MET A 137 3.87 1.26 1.83
N GLY A 138 3.95 0.05 1.28
CA GLY A 138 4.84 -0.25 0.16
C GLY A 138 4.50 0.58 -1.08
N PHE A 139 3.22 0.63 -1.44
CA PHE A 139 2.73 1.45 -2.55
C PHE A 139 2.99 2.96 -2.32
N PHE A 140 2.69 3.47 -1.13
CA PHE A 140 2.94 4.88 -0.77
C PHE A 140 4.43 5.22 -0.81
N SER A 141 5.30 4.30 -0.40
CA SER A 141 6.76 4.46 -0.53
C SER A 141 7.17 4.63 -1.99
N LEU A 142 6.65 3.80 -2.89
CA LEU A 142 6.96 3.90 -4.32
C LEU A 142 6.43 5.19 -4.95
N GLU A 143 5.22 5.63 -4.62
CA GLU A 143 4.66 6.88 -5.13
C GLU A 143 5.45 8.10 -4.63
N MET A 144 5.85 8.11 -3.36
CA MET A 144 6.71 9.18 -2.83
C MET A 144 8.11 9.17 -3.45
N MET A 145 8.69 7.98 -3.69
CA MET A 145 9.96 7.86 -4.42
C MET A 145 9.82 8.45 -5.82
N ARG A 146 8.75 8.10 -6.54
CA ARG A 146 8.48 8.58 -7.89
C ARG A 146 8.32 10.10 -7.95
N ILE A 147 7.55 10.67 -7.03
CA ILE A 147 7.39 12.13 -6.92
C ILE A 147 8.74 12.79 -6.62
N ALA A 148 9.53 12.23 -5.69
CA ALA A 148 10.86 12.77 -5.37
C ALA A 148 11.80 12.74 -6.59
N LEU A 149 11.80 11.67 -7.39
CA LEU A 149 12.60 11.59 -8.62
C LEU A 149 12.13 12.59 -9.69
N GLU A 150 10.83 12.88 -9.77
CA GLU A 150 10.31 13.95 -10.63
C GLU A 150 10.82 15.32 -10.18
N LEU A 151 10.66 15.65 -8.89
CA LEU A 151 11.13 16.91 -8.31
C LEU A 151 12.65 17.07 -8.40
N ALA A 152 13.39 15.96 -8.40
CA ALA A 152 14.84 15.90 -8.52
C ALA A 152 15.39 16.35 -9.88
N LYS A 153 14.55 16.36 -10.93
CA LYS A 153 14.95 16.83 -12.27
C LYS A 153 15.41 18.29 -12.26
N GLU A 154 14.89 19.09 -11.35
CA GLU A 154 15.24 20.51 -11.20
C GLU A 154 15.97 20.82 -9.89
N ASN A 155 15.81 19.98 -8.86
CA ASN A 155 16.49 20.14 -7.59
C ASN A 155 17.05 18.80 -7.09
N PRO A 156 18.35 18.52 -7.31
CA PRO A 156 18.97 17.24 -6.96
C PRO A 156 18.82 16.80 -5.49
N VAL A 157 18.52 17.72 -4.56
CA VAL A 157 18.28 17.40 -3.13
C VAL A 157 17.18 16.34 -2.96
N TYR A 158 16.19 16.29 -3.85
CA TYR A 158 15.12 15.28 -3.77
C TYR A 158 15.62 13.84 -4.04
N GLN A 159 16.81 13.64 -4.61
CA GLN A 159 17.38 12.29 -4.77
C GLN A 159 17.65 11.60 -3.42
N ASP A 160 17.98 12.36 -2.38
CA ASP A 160 18.15 11.81 -1.04
C ASP A 160 16.82 11.32 -0.46
N LEU A 161 15.73 12.06 -0.71
CA LEU A 161 14.38 11.64 -0.32
C LEU A 161 13.92 10.43 -1.13
N ALA A 162 14.17 10.40 -2.45
CA ALA A 162 13.89 9.23 -3.28
C ALA A 162 14.59 7.98 -2.73
N THR A 163 15.85 8.12 -2.30
CA THR A 163 16.60 7.02 -1.66
C THR A 163 15.92 6.55 -0.38
N LYS A 164 15.51 7.48 0.50
CA LYS A 164 14.81 7.11 1.75
C LYS A 164 13.57 6.27 1.47
N PHE A 165 12.78 6.65 0.46
CA PHE A 165 11.54 5.94 0.14
C PHE A 165 11.81 4.59 -0.50
N PHE A 166 12.84 4.52 -1.35
CA PHE A 166 13.33 3.29 -1.91
C PHE A 166 13.80 2.30 -0.82
N GLU A 167 14.64 2.75 0.11
CA GLU A 167 15.10 1.93 1.24
C GLU A 167 13.93 1.42 2.09
N HIS A 168 13.00 2.31 2.43
CA HIS A 168 11.83 1.93 3.23
C HIS A 168 10.94 0.92 2.49
N PHE A 169 10.79 1.05 1.18
CA PHE A 169 10.11 0.06 0.35
C PHE A 169 10.80 -1.31 0.41
N LEU A 170 12.14 -1.36 0.34
CA LEU A 170 12.88 -2.63 0.46
C LEU A 170 12.65 -3.29 1.82
N SER A 171 12.62 -2.51 2.91
CA SER A 171 12.33 -3.01 4.25
C SER A 171 10.93 -3.64 4.33
N ILE A 172 9.91 -2.94 3.83
CA ILE A 172 8.52 -3.46 3.77
C ILE A 172 8.45 -4.74 2.93
N ALA A 173 9.01 -4.72 1.71
CA ALA A 173 8.98 -5.85 0.80
C ALA A 173 9.68 -7.08 1.40
N THR A 174 10.71 -6.87 2.22
CA THR A 174 11.41 -7.93 2.94
C THR A 174 10.57 -8.47 4.08
N ALA A 175 10.06 -7.61 4.95
CA ALA A 175 9.28 -7.98 6.13
C ALA A 175 8.02 -8.76 5.76
N VAL A 176 7.24 -8.26 4.79
CA VAL A 176 5.98 -8.91 4.36
C VAL A 176 6.22 -10.28 3.72
N SER A 177 7.45 -10.50 3.26
CA SER A 177 7.88 -11.70 2.54
C SER A 177 8.65 -12.69 3.40
N GLU A 178 8.94 -12.35 4.66
CA GLU A 178 9.80 -13.14 5.52
C GLU A 178 9.11 -14.45 5.94
N HIS A 179 9.80 -15.58 5.77
CA HIS A 179 9.22 -16.88 6.08
C HIS A 179 8.95 -17.03 7.59
N GLY A 180 7.71 -17.39 7.94
CA GLY A 180 7.29 -17.69 9.30
C GLY A 180 7.06 -16.48 10.22
N ILE A 181 7.37 -15.27 9.75
CA ILE A 181 7.18 -14.01 10.48
C ILE A 181 6.34 -13.04 9.64
N GLY A 182 6.57 -12.98 8.33
CA GLY A 182 5.82 -12.17 7.39
C GLY A 182 4.43 -12.73 7.10
N LEU A 183 3.73 -12.04 6.21
CA LEU A 183 2.29 -12.25 5.94
C LEU A 183 2.02 -13.24 4.81
N TRP A 184 3.06 -13.86 4.27
CA TRP A 184 2.97 -14.82 3.19
C TRP A 184 2.84 -16.25 3.73
N ASP A 185 1.74 -16.92 3.39
CA ASP A 185 1.54 -18.32 3.70
C ASP A 185 2.10 -19.20 2.56
N GLU A 186 3.14 -19.96 2.87
CA GLU A 186 3.82 -20.82 1.90
C GLU A 186 3.05 -22.09 1.52
N GLU A 187 2.07 -22.50 2.32
CA GLU A 187 1.24 -23.67 2.00
C GLU A 187 0.20 -23.27 0.95
N ASP A 188 -0.56 -22.21 1.23
CA ASP A 188 -1.63 -21.73 0.38
C ASP A 188 -1.09 -20.94 -0.82
N GLY A 189 0.02 -20.22 -0.65
CA GLY A 189 0.54 -19.31 -1.67
C GLY A 189 -0.27 -18.04 -1.76
N PHE A 190 -0.61 -17.47 -0.61
CA PHE A 190 -1.45 -16.29 -0.49
C PHE A 190 -1.02 -15.44 0.70
N TYR A 191 -1.31 -14.14 0.65
CA TYR A 191 -1.07 -13.24 1.78
C TYR A 191 -2.27 -13.21 2.71
N TYR A 192 -2.03 -13.28 4.02
CA TYR A 192 -3.06 -13.20 5.04
C TYR A 192 -2.67 -12.21 6.14
N ASP A 193 -3.66 -11.65 6.81
CA ASP A 193 -3.42 -10.94 8.06
C ASP A 193 -2.96 -11.91 9.14
N HIS A 194 -2.20 -11.43 10.12
CA HIS A 194 -1.74 -12.22 11.25
C HIS A 194 -2.31 -11.65 12.56
N LEU A 195 -2.90 -12.52 13.37
CA LEU A 195 -3.40 -12.18 14.69
C LEU A 195 -2.33 -12.48 15.74
N HIS A 196 -1.88 -11.44 16.42
CA HIS A 196 -0.94 -11.55 17.53
C HIS A 196 -1.68 -11.49 18.85
N LEU A 197 -1.51 -12.52 19.68
CA LEU A 197 -2.13 -12.62 21.00
C LEU A 197 -1.20 -12.10 22.11
N PRO A 198 -1.74 -11.63 23.26
CA PRO A 198 -0.92 -11.12 24.36
C PRO A 198 0.04 -12.14 24.99
N ASP A 199 -0.20 -13.44 24.79
CA ASP A 199 0.66 -14.53 25.25
C ASP A 199 1.83 -14.83 24.29
N GLY A 200 1.90 -14.12 23.17
CA GLY A 200 2.94 -14.26 22.14
C GLY A 200 2.61 -15.26 21.05
N GLU A 201 1.43 -15.90 21.06
CA GLU A 201 0.99 -16.72 19.94
C GLU A 201 0.63 -15.85 18.72
N ASN A 202 0.92 -16.36 17.52
CA ASN A 202 0.61 -15.71 16.25
C ASN A 202 -0.08 -16.70 15.32
N PHE A 203 -1.19 -16.30 14.70
CA PHE A 203 -1.96 -17.12 13.77
C PHE A 203 -2.31 -16.36 12.49
N PRO A 204 -2.12 -16.97 11.31
CA PRO A 204 -2.64 -16.41 10.07
C PRO A 204 -4.17 -16.48 10.07
N LEU A 205 -4.81 -15.34 9.77
CA LEU A 205 -6.23 -15.23 9.52
C LEU A 205 -6.49 -15.59 8.06
N LYS A 206 -6.73 -16.88 7.79
CA LYS A 206 -6.86 -17.46 6.44
C LYS A 206 -8.17 -17.09 5.71
N VAL A 207 -8.47 -15.80 5.65
CA VAL A 207 -9.56 -15.23 4.85
C VAL A 207 -8.99 -14.87 3.48
N ARG A 208 -9.43 -15.56 2.43
CA ARG A 208 -9.09 -15.24 1.04
C ARG A 208 -9.92 -14.05 0.60
N SER A 209 -9.41 -12.85 0.89
CA SER A 209 -10.03 -11.59 0.48
C SER A 209 -9.08 -10.72 -0.34
N LEU A 210 -9.58 -9.58 -0.82
CA LEU A 210 -8.83 -8.59 -1.58
C LEU A 210 -7.59 -8.09 -0.81
N VAL A 211 -7.61 -8.18 0.52
CA VAL A 211 -6.47 -7.88 1.41
C VAL A 211 -5.23 -8.65 0.98
N GLY A 212 -5.35 -9.95 0.69
CA GLY A 212 -4.22 -10.78 0.25
C GLY A 212 -3.79 -10.55 -1.20
N LEU A 213 -4.60 -9.84 -1.99
CA LEU A 213 -4.26 -9.44 -3.36
C LEU A 213 -3.60 -8.06 -3.43
N LEU A 214 -3.78 -7.22 -2.39
CA LEU A 214 -3.30 -5.84 -2.38
C LEU A 214 -1.79 -5.66 -2.59
N PRO A 215 -0.91 -6.56 -2.12
CA PRO A 215 0.52 -6.49 -2.44
C PRO A 215 0.86 -6.37 -3.95
N LEU A 216 -0.03 -6.80 -4.85
CA LEU A 216 0.14 -6.70 -6.29
C LEU A 216 0.25 -5.26 -6.82
N ILE A 217 -0.30 -4.27 -6.11
CA ILE A 217 -0.32 -2.88 -6.58
C ILE A 217 1.01 -2.15 -6.31
N ALA A 218 1.81 -2.65 -5.38
CA ALA A 218 3.07 -2.05 -4.98
C ALA A 218 4.19 -2.43 -5.96
N VAL A 219 4.15 -1.82 -7.15
CA VAL A 219 5.10 -2.03 -8.24
C VAL A 219 5.55 -0.72 -8.88
N GLU A 220 6.84 -0.58 -9.09
CA GLU A 220 7.47 0.55 -9.78
C GLU A 220 8.49 0.08 -10.80
N VAL A 221 8.53 0.73 -11.97
CA VAL A 221 9.51 0.46 -13.03
C VAL A 221 10.47 1.63 -13.13
N LEU A 222 11.76 1.35 -12.90
CA LEU A 222 12.84 2.31 -13.01
C LEU A 222 13.45 2.22 -14.42
N GLU A 223 13.21 3.26 -15.22
CA GLU A 223 13.76 3.39 -16.56
C GLU A 223 15.26 3.75 -16.52
N PRO A 224 16.10 3.17 -17.39
CA PRO A 224 17.54 3.48 -17.40
C PRO A 224 17.84 4.97 -17.59
N ASP A 225 17.11 5.64 -18.47
CA ASP A 225 17.30 7.07 -18.76
C ASP A 225 16.98 7.94 -17.54
N LEU A 226 16.05 7.52 -16.69
CA LEU A 226 15.77 8.19 -15.43
C LEU A 226 16.93 8.00 -14.46
N LEU A 227 17.43 6.77 -14.31
CA LEU A 227 18.55 6.47 -13.41
C LEU A 227 19.83 7.20 -13.81
N GLN A 228 20.14 7.29 -15.10
CA GLN A 228 21.30 8.03 -15.61
C GLN A 228 21.25 9.53 -15.27
N LYS A 229 20.04 10.11 -15.19
CA LYS A 229 19.82 11.52 -14.81
C LYS A 229 19.83 11.73 -13.29
N MET A 230 19.83 10.66 -12.50
CA MET A 230 19.73 10.66 -11.04
C MET A 230 20.93 9.94 -10.42
N PRO A 231 22.16 10.45 -10.61
CA PRO A 231 23.40 9.73 -10.27
C PRO A 231 23.54 9.43 -8.77
N ASP A 232 23.03 10.28 -7.89
CA ASP A 232 23.10 10.05 -6.45
C ASP A 232 22.14 8.96 -6.01
N PHE A 233 20.89 9.01 -6.50
CA PHE A 233 19.92 7.94 -6.29
C PHE A 233 20.43 6.61 -6.87
N GLN A 234 20.92 6.62 -8.10
CA GLN A 234 21.44 5.42 -8.76
C GLN A 234 22.59 4.82 -7.96
N ARG A 235 23.55 5.63 -7.51
CA ARG A 235 24.68 5.16 -6.68
C ARG A 235 24.20 4.52 -5.38
N ARG A 236 23.25 5.15 -4.67
CA ARG A 236 22.73 4.61 -3.40
C ARG A 236 21.91 3.35 -3.62
N MET A 237 21.08 3.29 -4.66
CA MET A 237 20.33 2.10 -5.05
C MET A 237 21.27 0.91 -5.28
N HIS A 238 22.36 1.09 -6.04
CA HIS A 238 23.37 0.04 -6.24
C HIS A 238 24.05 -0.36 -4.92
N TRP A 239 24.38 0.61 -4.07
CA TRP A 239 24.96 0.32 -2.76
C TRP A 239 24.04 -0.56 -1.91
N PHE A 240 22.73 -0.28 -1.84
CA PHE A 240 21.77 -1.12 -1.11
C PHE A 240 21.68 -2.54 -1.68
N ILE A 241 21.58 -2.65 -3.00
CA ILE A 241 21.57 -3.93 -3.73
C ILE A 241 22.80 -4.77 -3.36
N GLU A 242 23.99 -4.17 -3.38
CA GLU A 242 25.26 -4.88 -3.15
C GLU A 242 25.53 -5.18 -1.67
N ASN A 243 25.18 -4.25 -0.77
CA ASN A 243 25.58 -4.31 0.66
C ASN A 243 24.46 -4.81 1.58
N ARG A 244 23.22 -4.82 1.11
CA ARG A 244 22.03 -5.33 1.84
C ARG A 244 21.29 -6.37 0.99
N PRO A 245 21.95 -7.47 0.59
CA PRO A 245 21.33 -8.49 -0.26
C PRO A 245 20.10 -9.14 0.40
N HIS A 246 20.03 -9.19 1.74
CA HIS A 246 18.85 -9.68 2.47
C HIS A 246 17.59 -8.81 2.22
N LEU A 247 17.75 -7.49 2.06
CA LEU A 247 16.63 -6.58 1.78
C LEU A 247 16.11 -6.68 0.34
N SER A 248 16.85 -7.36 -0.52
CA SER A 248 16.58 -7.43 -1.95
C SER A 248 16.45 -8.86 -2.46
N GLY A 249 16.81 -9.86 -1.66
CA GLY A 249 16.70 -11.28 -1.98
C GLY A 249 15.26 -11.78 -2.07
N ASN A 250 14.34 -11.10 -1.38
CA ASN A 250 12.90 -11.36 -1.47
C ASN A 250 12.22 -10.58 -2.61
N MET A 251 12.98 -9.87 -3.45
CA MET A 251 12.47 -9.09 -4.57
C MET A 251 13.04 -9.59 -5.89
N HIS A 252 12.15 -9.82 -6.87
CA HIS A 252 12.55 -10.49 -8.11
C HIS A 252 13.44 -9.63 -9.03
N SER A 253 13.15 -8.34 -9.19
CA SER A 253 13.53 -7.63 -10.42
C SER A 253 14.46 -6.43 -10.27
N ILE A 254 15.01 -6.18 -9.07
CA ILE A 254 15.91 -5.04 -8.90
C ILE A 254 17.37 -5.36 -9.26
N HIS A 255 17.76 -6.62 -9.11
CA HIS A 255 19.08 -7.14 -9.47
C HIS A 255 19.20 -7.51 -10.95
N ILE A 256 18.08 -7.89 -11.56
CA ILE A 256 18.03 -8.41 -12.92
C ILE A 256 17.37 -7.35 -13.82
N PRO A 257 18.11 -6.76 -14.78
CA PRO A 257 17.53 -5.88 -15.75
C PRO A 257 16.51 -6.65 -16.61
N GLY A 258 15.32 -6.09 -16.73
CA GLY A 258 14.29 -6.54 -17.65
C GLY A 258 14.52 -6.01 -19.07
N ARG A 259 13.44 -5.98 -19.87
CA ARG A 259 13.50 -5.53 -21.26
C ARG A 259 13.96 -4.07 -21.35
N GLY A 260 15.07 -3.84 -22.06
CA GLY A 260 15.66 -2.51 -22.23
C GLY A 260 16.31 -1.98 -20.96
N GLU A 261 16.96 -2.86 -20.18
CA GLU A 261 17.70 -2.54 -18.94
C GLU A 261 16.85 -1.97 -17.79
N ARG A 262 15.52 -1.99 -17.92
CA ARG A 262 14.58 -1.56 -16.88
C ARG A 262 14.74 -2.39 -15.62
N ARG A 263 14.64 -1.75 -14.46
CA ARG A 263 14.55 -2.45 -13.17
C ARG A 263 13.14 -2.33 -12.64
N MET A 264 12.69 -3.31 -11.87
CA MET A 264 11.37 -3.26 -11.23
C MET A 264 11.50 -3.49 -9.73
N ALA A 265 10.90 -2.60 -8.97
CA ALA A 265 10.73 -2.70 -7.53
C ALA A 265 9.30 -3.17 -7.27
N ALA A 266 9.13 -4.39 -6.75
CA ALA A 266 7.82 -4.98 -6.48
C ALA A 266 7.88 -5.79 -5.18
N ILE A 267 6.80 -5.78 -4.40
CA ILE A 267 6.67 -6.65 -3.21
C ILE A 267 6.57 -8.12 -3.65
N VAL A 268 5.76 -8.38 -4.67
CA VAL A 268 5.45 -9.74 -5.10
C VAL A 268 6.51 -10.25 -6.08
N THR A 269 7.13 -11.39 -5.77
CA THR A 269 8.08 -12.06 -6.67
C THR A 269 7.37 -12.75 -7.82
N GLN A 270 8.10 -13.14 -8.87
CA GLN A 270 7.51 -13.86 -10.00
C GLN A 270 6.80 -15.16 -9.58
N ASP A 271 7.40 -15.94 -8.68
CA ASP A 271 6.81 -17.19 -8.18
C ASP A 271 5.49 -16.92 -7.44
N ARG A 272 5.52 -15.99 -6.48
CA ARG A 272 4.34 -15.61 -5.70
C ARG A 272 3.25 -15.00 -6.57
N LEU A 273 3.62 -14.20 -7.57
CA LEU A 273 2.68 -13.66 -8.56
C LEU A 273 1.93 -14.80 -9.27
N GLN A 274 2.63 -15.83 -9.72
CA GLN A 274 1.99 -16.97 -10.37
C GLN A 274 1.03 -17.70 -9.42
N ARG A 275 1.39 -17.84 -8.14
CA ARG A 275 0.54 -18.49 -7.13
C ARG A 275 -0.71 -17.67 -6.82
N ILE A 276 -0.56 -16.36 -6.61
CA ILE A 276 -1.67 -15.44 -6.38
C ILE A 276 -2.62 -15.40 -7.58
N LEU A 277 -2.08 -15.35 -8.81
CA LEU A 277 -2.89 -15.31 -10.02
C LEU A 277 -3.76 -16.57 -10.21
N ARG A 278 -3.35 -17.72 -9.67
CA ARG A 278 -4.20 -18.93 -9.68
C ARG A 278 -5.50 -18.71 -8.91
N PHE A 279 -5.48 -17.97 -7.79
CA PHE A 279 -6.69 -17.61 -7.06
C PHE A 279 -7.43 -16.46 -7.73
N MET A 280 -6.71 -15.39 -8.08
CA MET A 280 -7.30 -14.15 -8.61
C MET A 280 -8.10 -14.40 -9.91
N LEU A 281 -7.62 -15.31 -10.76
CA LEU A 281 -8.20 -15.60 -12.07
C LEU A 281 -9.09 -16.86 -12.10
N ASP A 282 -9.33 -17.51 -10.96
CA ASP A 282 -10.22 -18.67 -10.87
C ASP A 282 -11.66 -18.22 -10.62
N GLU A 283 -12.59 -18.70 -11.45
CA GLU A 283 -14.01 -18.35 -11.39
C GLU A 283 -14.71 -18.84 -10.12
N THR A 284 -14.18 -19.91 -9.51
CA THR A 284 -14.64 -20.48 -8.24
C THR A 284 -14.04 -19.78 -7.02
N GLU A 285 -13.09 -18.89 -7.22
CA GLU A 285 -12.44 -18.07 -6.20
C GLU A 285 -12.80 -16.58 -6.42
N PHE A 286 -11.90 -15.80 -7.01
CA PHE A 286 -12.03 -14.35 -7.11
C PHE A 286 -12.64 -13.85 -8.43
N LEU A 287 -12.45 -14.55 -9.55
CA LEU A 287 -12.88 -14.05 -10.85
C LEU A 287 -14.39 -14.22 -11.04
N SER A 288 -15.09 -13.14 -11.37
CA SER A 288 -16.51 -13.18 -11.72
C SER A 288 -16.76 -12.57 -13.10
N PRO A 289 -17.95 -12.78 -13.69
CA PRO A 289 -18.36 -12.06 -14.90
C PRO A 289 -18.35 -10.52 -14.77
N TYR A 290 -18.22 -9.99 -13.55
CA TYR A 290 -18.24 -8.56 -13.25
C TYR A 290 -16.89 -8.03 -12.71
N GLY A 291 -15.83 -8.85 -12.74
CA GLY A 291 -14.51 -8.51 -12.21
C GLY A 291 -14.13 -9.30 -10.97
N ILE A 292 -13.14 -8.79 -10.24
CA ILE A 292 -12.54 -9.44 -9.06
C ILE A 292 -13.42 -9.24 -7.83
N ARG A 293 -13.79 -10.34 -7.16
CA ARG A 293 -14.56 -10.31 -5.91
C ARG A 293 -13.73 -9.76 -4.75
N SER A 294 -14.38 -9.12 -3.79
CA SER A 294 -13.73 -8.64 -2.56
C SER A 294 -13.40 -9.78 -1.59
N VAL A 295 -14.19 -10.86 -1.62
CA VAL A 295 -13.98 -12.12 -0.89
C VAL A 295 -14.10 -13.28 -1.86
N SER A 296 -13.21 -14.27 -1.74
CA SER A 296 -13.26 -15.46 -2.57
C SER A 296 -14.58 -16.20 -2.40
N LYS A 297 -15.15 -16.66 -3.52
CA LYS A 297 -16.33 -17.52 -3.55
C LYS A 297 -16.07 -18.88 -2.89
N PHE A 298 -14.81 -19.29 -2.69
CA PHE A 298 -14.44 -20.47 -1.88
C PHE A 298 -15.11 -20.48 -0.50
N HIS A 299 -15.28 -19.31 0.11
CA HIS A 299 -15.90 -19.16 1.43
C HIS A 299 -17.43 -19.38 1.44
N GLU A 300 -18.06 -19.60 0.28
CA GLU A 300 -19.46 -20.02 0.18
C GLU A 300 -19.63 -21.44 0.72
N ALA A 301 -18.72 -22.34 0.38
CA ALA A 301 -18.71 -23.72 0.87
C ALA A 301 -17.84 -23.89 2.13
N HIS A 302 -16.84 -23.01 2.31
CA HIS A 302 -15.85 -23.09 3.39
C HIS A 302 -15.74 -21.76 4.15
N PRO A 303 -16.79 -21.34 4.89
CA PRO A 303 -16.74 -20.10 5.64
C PRO A 303 -15.57 -20.13 6.62
N TYR A 304 -14.77 -19.06 6.65
CA TYR A 304 -13.67 -18.98 7.60
C TYR A 304 -14.24 -18.64 8.98
N THR A 305 -13.93 -19.45 10.00
CA THR A 305 -14.39 -19.26 11.37
C THR A 305 -13.23 -19.22 12.35
N PHE A 306 -13.26 -18.28 13.29
CA PHE A 306 -12.28 -18.19 14.38
C PHE A 306 -13.02 -18.11 15.71
N PHE A 307 -12.54 -18.87 16.70
CA PHE A 307 -13.13 -18.90 18.02
C PHE A 307 -12.25 -18.12 19.00
N ALA A 308 -12.80 -17.07 19.59
CA ALA A 308 -12.11 -16.20 20.53
C ALA A 308 -13.02 -15.93 21.74
N ASN A 309 -12.49 -16.06 22.96
CA ASN A 309 -13.18 -15.71 24.21
C ASN A 309 -14.62 -16.26 24.34
N GLY A 310 -14.87 -17.49 23.90
CA GLY A 310 -16.19 -18.10 24.00
C GLY A 310 -17.17 -17.71 22.87
N GLN A 311 -16.74 -16.89 21.91
CA GLN A 311 -17.55 -16.46 20.76
C GLN A 311 -16.92 -16.95 19.44
N SER A 312 -17.78 -17.31 18.49
CA SER A 312 -17.37 -17.65 17.13
C SER A 312 -17.56 -16.43 16.23
N HIS A 313 -16.50 -16.05 15.56
CA HIS A 313 -16.48 -15.04 14.50
C HIS A 313 -16.38 -15.76 13.16
N ALA A 314 -17.07 -15.27 12.14
CA ALA A 314 -17.08 -15.91 10.82
C ALA A 314 -17.10 -14.88 9.70
N VAL A 315 -16.36 -15.18 8.63
CA VAL A 315 -16.42 -14.47 7.35
C VAL A 315 -17.08 -15.40 6.33
N PRO A 316 -18.40 -15.29 6.12
CA PRO A 316 -19.07 -16.02 5.06
C PRO A 316 -18.88 -15.32 3.71
N TYR A 317 -19.18 -16.04 2.61
CA TYR A 317 -19.35 -15.40 1.31
C TYR A 317 -20.78 -14.89 1.14
N TRP A 318 -20.91 -13.61 0.74
CA TRP A 318 -22.18 -13.05 0.29
C TRP A 318 -22.02 -12.46 -1.12
N PRO A 319 -22.89 -12.82 -2.08
CA PRO A 319 -22.90 -12.16 -3.37
C PRO A 319 -23.44 -10.73 -3.22
N ALA A 320 -22.75 -9.78 -3.85
CA ALA A 320 -23.06 -8.34 -3.83
C ALA A 320 -22.93 -7.68 -2.45
N GLU A 321 -24.05 -7.34 -1.80
CA GLU A 321 -24.05 -6.57 -0.55
C GLU A 321 -23.79 -7.44 0.67
N SER A 322 -23.00 -6.90 1.61
CA SER A 322 -22.74 -7.53 2.90
C SER A 322 -24.02 -7.61 3.74
N ARG A 323 -24.17 -8.66 4.55
CA ARG A 323 -25.27 -8.83 5.53
C ARG A 323 -24.81 -8.68 6.98
N SER A 324 -23.56 -8.28 7.19
CA SER A 324 -22.90 -8.08 8.48
C SER A 324 -23.25 -6.74 9.10
#